data_AF-A0A197JIE8-F1
#
_entry.id   AF-A0A197JIE8-F1
#
_cell.length_a   1.000
_cell.length_b   1.000
_cell.length_c   1.000
_cell.angle_alpha   90.00
_cell.angle_beta   90.00
_cell.angle_gamma   90.00
#
_symmetry.space_group_name_H-M   'P 1'
#
loop_
_entity.id
_entity.type
_entity.pdbx_description
1 polymer ?
#
loop_
_entity_poly.entity_id
_entity_poly.type
_entity_poly.pdbx_seq_one_letter_code
_entity_poly.pdbx_strand_id
1 'polypeptide(L)' 'WPAQSLNLNPIEHMWKYLKIKLGKYPTMLTCCEELWKRIAAEWYKFCRRLIRSMPGRLAAVYHAHGKQTKY' A
#
# COMPACT_ATOMS: atom_id res chain seq x y z
N TRP A 1 -17.63 -2.62 -1.83
CA TRP A 1 -16.59 -2.99 -0.86
C TRP A 1 -17.24 -3.89 0.17
N PRO A 2 -16.82 -5.16 0.36
CA PRO A 2 -17.48 -6.05 1.30
C PRO A 2 -17.24 -5.58 2.75
N ALA A 3 -18.27 -5.62 3.59
CA ALA A 3 -18.14 -5.38 5.02
C ALA A 3 -17.14 -6.40 5.62
N GLN A 4 -16.24 -5.93 6.50
CA GLN A 4 -15.16 -6.70 7.16
C GLN A 4 -13.88 -6.98 6.35
N SER A 5 -13.68 -6.29 5.23
CA SER A 5 -12.43 -6.39 4.46
C SER A 5 -11.32 -5.47 4.99
N LEU A 6 -10.93 -5.59 6.26
CA LEU A 6 -9.85 -4.75 6.84
C LEU A 6 -8.52 -4.97 6.10
N ASN A 7 -8.25 -6.19 5.65
CA ASN A 7 -7.12 -6.57 4.77
C ASN A 7 -7.15 -5.91 3.38
N LEU A 8 -8.30 -5.36 2.98
CA LEU A 8 -8.43 -4.65 1.71
C LEU A 8 -8.26 -3.15 1.89
N ASN A 9 -8.25 -2.58 3.10
CA ASN A 9 -8.10 -1.13 3.30
C ASN A 9 -6.66 -0.70 2.95
N PRO A 10 -6.42 -0.19 1.74
CA PRO A 10 -5.05 0.01 1.28
C PRO A 10 -4.40 1.20 1.97
N ILE A 11 -5.20 2.09 2.57
CA ILE A 11 -4.75 3.34 3.18
C ILE A 11 -3.91 3.08 4.44
N GLU A 12 -4.33 2.18 5.34
CA GLU A 12 -3.53 1.88 6.54
C GLU A 12 -2.20 1.21 6.18
N HIS A 13 -2.25 0.23 5.28
CA HIS A 13 -1.05 -0.44 4.77
C HIS A 13 -0.12 0.54 4.04
N MET A 14 -0.69 1.51 3.35
CA MET A 14 0.04 2.56 2.66
C MET A 14 0.74 3.49 3.67
N TRP A 15 0.07 3.95 4.72
CA TRP A 15 0.70 4.82 5.71
C TRP A 15 1.88 4.14 6.42
N LYS A 16 1.71 2.87 6.78
CA LYS A 16 2.81 2.06 7.34
C LYS A 16 3.97 1.92 6.35
N TYR A 17 3.68 1.66 5.08
CA TYR A 17 4.69 1.57 4.01
C TYR A 17 5.46 2.89 3.84
N LEU A 18 4.76 4.03 3.80
CA LEU A 18 5.38 5.34 3.65
C LEU A 18 6.33 5.67 4.80
N LYS A 19 5.92 5.47 6.05
CA LYS A 19 6.77 5.72 7.23
C LYS A 19 8.08 4.93 7.15
N ILE A 20 7.99 3.64 6.82
CA ILE A 20 9.17 2.77 6.67
C ILE A 20 10.06 3.24 5.51
N LYS A 21 9.48 3.66 4.39
CA LYS A 21 10.26 4.08 3.22
C LYS A 21 10.92 5.44 3.40
N LEU A 22 10.22 6.40 3.97
CA LEU A 22 10.77 7.72 4.26
C LEU A 22 11.91 7.64 5.28
N GLY A 23 11.79 6.78 6.30
CA GLY A 23 12.87 6.54 7.26
C GLY A 23 14.12 5.84 6.71
N LYS A 24 14.05 5.30 5.48
CA LYS A 24 15.19 4.67 4.80
C LYS A 24 15.92 5.59 3.84
N TYR A 25 15.46 6.83 3.66
CA TYR A 25 16.19 7.77 2.82
C TYR A 25 17.51 8.17 3.52
N PRO A 26 18.64 8.16 2.80
CA PRO A 26 19.93 8.52 3.37
C PRO A 26 20.04 10.02 3.67
N THR A 27 19.23 10.84 3.00
CA THR A 27 19.23 12.29 3.10
C THR A 27 18.12 12.78 4.01
N MET A 28 18.49 13.70 4.92
CA MET A 28 17.54 14.49 5.70
C MET A 28 16.61 15.27 4.76
N LEU A 29 15.39 15.54 5.25
CA LEU A 29 14.44 16.39 4.54
C LEU A 29 14.81 17.84 4.78
N THR A 30 15.00 18.59 3.70
CA THR A 30 15.41 20.00 3.80
C THR A 30 14.22 20.95 3.79
N CYS A 31 13.09 20.55 3.18
CA CYS A 31 11.86 21.35 3.15
C CYS A 31 10.59 20.50 2.96
N CYS A 32 9.44 21.10 3.22
CA CYS A 32 8.11 20.48 3.05
C CYS A 32 7.85 20.03 1.60
N GLU A 33 8.37 20.76 0.61
CA GLU A 33 8.18 20.41 -0.80
C GLU A 33 8.91 19.11 -1.17
N GLU A 34 10.12 18.92 -0.63
CA GLU A 34 10.89 17.70 -0.82
C GLU A 34 10.19 16.50 -0.14
N LEU A 35 9.65 16.70 1.06
CA LEU A 35 8.83 15.70 1.75
C LEU A 35 7.63 15.31 0.87
N TRP A 36 6.92 16.28 0.31
CA TRP A 36 5.78 16.03 -0.55
C TRP A 36 6.17 15.20 -1.79
N LYS A 37 7.27 15.57 -2.46
CA LYS A 37 7.80 14.82 -3.61
C LYS A 37 8.14 13.37 -3.27
N ARG A 38 8.80 13.13 -2.14
CA ARG A 38 9.15 11.77 -1.68
C ARG A 38 7.91 10.95 -1.31
N ILE A 39 6.94 11.56 -0.62
CA ILE A 39 5.64 10.93 -0.32
C ILE A 39 4.93 10.54 -1.62
N ALA A 40 4.78 11.47 -2.57
CA ALA A 40 4.09 11.23 -3.83
C ALA A 40 4.75 10.10 -4.65
N ALA A 41 6.09 10.10 -4.72
CA ALA A 41 6.83 9.06 -5.42
C ALA A 41 6.62 7.66 -4.81
N GLU A 42 6.74 7.53 -3.48
CA GLU A 42 6.54 6.25 -2.80
C GLU A 42 5.07 5.81 -2.80
N TRP A 43 4.14 6.77 -2.70
CA TRP A 43 2.70 6.53 -2.85
C TRP A 43 2.38 5.91 -4.20
N TYR A 44 2.86 6.53 -5.28
CA TYR A 44 2.60 6.05 -6.63
C TYR A 44 3.21 4.66 -6.89
N LYS A 45 4.38 4.36 -6.32
CA LYS A 45 4.96 2.99 -6.34
C LYS A 45 4.06 1.99 -5.58
N PHE A 46 3.57 2.35 -4.41
CA PHE A 46 2.67 1.50 -3.63
C PHE A 46 1.38 1.18 -4.38
N CYS A 47 0.69 2.20 -4.91
CA CYS A 47 -0.55 2.03 -5.66
C CYS A 47 -0.37 1.13 -6.88
N ARG A 48 0.69 1.33 -7.67
CA ARG A 48 0.98 0.46 -8.83
C ARG A 48 1.18 -0.99 -8.41
N ARG A 49 1.91 -1.25 -7.32
CA ARG A 49 2.11 -2.62 -6.81
C ARG A 49 0.80 -3.24 -6.35
N LEU A 50 -0.05 -2.47 -5.66
CA LEU A 50 -1.36 -2.92 -5.22
C LEU A 50 -2.22 -3.32 -6.43
N ILE A 51 -2.37 -2.43 -7.41
CA ILE A 51 -3.15 -2.68 -8.64
C ILE A 51 -2.63 -3.93 -9.35
N ARG A 52 -1.32 -4.08 -9.52
CA ARG A 52 -0.70 -5.28 -10.12
C ARG A 52 -1.00 -6.56 -9.33
N SER A 53 -1.19 -6.46 -8.02
CA SER A 53 -1.50 -7.61 -7.16
C SER A 53 -2.99 -7.96 -7.10
N MET A 54 -3.87 -7.07 -7.56
CA MET A 54 -5.33 -7.25 -7.43
C MET A 54 -5.86 -8.52 -8.12
N PRO A 55 -5.44 -8.88 -9.35
CA PRO A 55 -5.91 -10.13 -9.97
C PRO A 55 -5.60 -11.36 -9.10
N GLY A 56 -4.40 -11.42 -8.51
CA GLY A 56 -4.01 -12.51 -7.61
C GLY A 56 -4.77 -12.52 -6.28
N ARG A 57 -5.07 -11.34 -5.73
CA ARG A 57 -5.93 -11.20 -4.54
C ARG A 57 -7.35 -11.68 -4.81
N LEU A 58 -7.92 -11.31 -5.95
CA LEU A 58 -9.24 -11.75 -6.38
C LEU A 58 -9.30 -13.27 -6.60
N ALA A 59 -8.30 -13.83 -7.28
CA ALA A 59 -8.18 -15.28 -7.44
C ALA A 59 -8.10 -16.00 -6.09
N ALA A 60 -7.31 -15.48 -5.15
CA ALA A 60 -7.21 -16.06 -3.81
C ALA A 60 -8.54 -16.03 -3.05
N VAL A 61 -9.30 -14.93 -3.14
CA VAL A 61 -10.65 -14.82 -2.54
C VAL A 61 -11.62 -15.80 -3.19
N TYR A 62 -11.56 -15.94 -4.53
CA TYR A 62 -12.36 -16.89 -5.28
C TYR A 62 -12.08 -18.33 -4.83
N HIS A 63 -10.82 -18.75 -4.77
CA HIS A 63 -10.42 -20.08 -4.30
C HIS A 63 -10.73 -20.31 -2.81
N ALA A 64 -10.73 -19.26 -1.99
CA ALA A 64 -11.10 -19.34 -0.58
C ALA A 64 -12.62 -19.33 -0.35
N HIS A 65 -13.45 -19.31 -1.41
CA HIS A 65 -14.90 -19.17 -1.33
C HIS A 65 -15.33 -17.96 -0.47
N GLY A 66 -14.65 -16.82 -0.64
CA GLY A 66 -14.93 -15.60 0.10
C GLY A 66 -14.37 -15.57 1.53
N LYS A 67 -13.68 -16.62 1.99
CA LYS A 67 -13.02 -16.66 3.31
C LYS A 67 -11.70 -15.86 3.30
N GLN A 68 -11.14 -15.66 4.49
CA GLN A 68 -9.90 -14.90 4.67
C GLN A 68 -8.75 -15.47 3.84
N THR A 69 -7.95 -14.57 3.26
CA THR A 69 -6.76 -14.91 2.48
C THR A 69 -5.50 -14.39 3.18
N LYS A 70 -4.32 -14.81 2.69
CA LYS A 70 -3.01 -14.32 3.18
C LYS A 70 -2.70 -12.85 2.89
N TYR A 71 -3.56 -12.18 2.11
CA TYR A 71 -3.35 -10.81 1.62
C TYR A 71 -3.94 -9.74 2.52
#